data_AF-A0A170WUS3-F1
#
_entry.id   AF-A0A170WUS3-F1
#
_cell.length_a   1.000
_cell.length_b   1.000
_cell.length_c   1.000
_cell.angle_alpha   90.00
_cell.angle_beta   90.00
_cell.angle_gamma   90.00
#
_symmetry.space_group_name_H-M   'P 1'
#
loop_
_entity.id
_entity.type
_entity.pdbx_description
1 polymer ?
#
loop_
_entity_poly.entity_id
_entity_poly.type
_entity_poly.pdbx_seq_one_letter_code
_entity_poly.pdbx_strand_id
1 'polypeptide(L)'
;MLHGPHMADENEENSKLYGAPLKYDSEFKGPRKRRSCTDIIFLLLFLVFLVAWAAVAFYAFKNGKPSMLFNPVDSQGRRCGQDSEV
;
A
#
# COMPACT_ATOMS: atom_id res chain seq x y z
N MET A 1 -26.19 -6.54 -63.53
CA MET A 1 -25.30 -5.98 -62.48
C MET A 1 -25.82 -4.61 -62.11
N LEU A 2 -26.57 -4.47 -61.01
CA LEU A 2 -26.84 -3.17 -60.40
C LEU A 2 -26.69 -3.34 -58.90
N HIS A 3 -25.75 -2.57 -58.33
CA HIS A 3 -25.36 -2.54 -56.93
C HIS A 3 -26.48 -1.94 -56.08
N GLY A 4 -26.79 -2.58 -54.94
CA GLY A 4 -27.76 -2.11 -53.94
C GLY A 4 -27.16 -1.12 -52.93
N PRO A 5 -28.01 -0.41 -52.15
CA PRO A 5 -27.57 0.63 -51.22
C PRO A 5 -27.06 0.04 -49.90
N HIS A 6 -25.76 0.17 -49.63
CA HIS A 6 -25.09 -0.32 -48.40
C HIS A 6 -24.55 0.86 -47.56
N MET A 7 -25.38 1.84 -47.18
CA MET A 7 -24.90 3.01 -46.41
C MET A 7 -25.84 3.49 -45.30
N ALA A 8 -26.87 2.73 -44.93
CA ALA A 8 -27.81 3.11 -43.86
C ALA A 8 -27.67 2.27 -42.57
N ASP A 9 -27.06 1.09 -42.64
CA ASP A 9 -27.04 0.12 -41.50
C ASP A 9 -25.89 0.36 -40.51
N GLU A 10 -24.70 0.77 -40.98
CA GLU A 10 -23.50 0.85 -40.13
C GLU A 10 -23.58 1.89 -39.01
N ASN A 11 -24.31 2.99 -39.21
CA ASN A 11 -24.45 4.08 -38.23
C ASN A 11 -25.48 3.72 -37.14
N GLU A 12 -26.54 2.99 -37.52
CA GLU A 12 -27.54 2.51 -36.58
C GLU A 12 -27.00 1.35 -35.74
N GLU A 13 -26.21 0.44 -36.34
CA GLU A 13 -25.54 -0.65 -35.63
C GLU A 13 -24.45 -0.15 -34.67
N ASN A 14 -23.63 0.84 -35.08
CA ASN A 14 -22.64 1.47 -34.20
C ASN A 14 -23.28 2.12 -32.96
N SER A 15 -24.42 2.77 -33.13
CA SER A 15 -25.14 3.41 -32.01
C SER A 15 -25.62 2.40 -30.96
N LYS A 16 -25.98 1.18 -31.40
CA LYS A 16 -26.36 0.07 -30.51
C LYS A 16 -25.16 -0.53 -29.77
N LEU A 17 -23.98 -0.56 -30.40
CA LEU A 17 -22.77 -1.16 -29.82
C LEU A 17 -22.09 -0.24 -28.78
N TYR A 18 -22.11 1.08 -29.00
CA TYR A 18 -21.32 2.03 -28.20
C TYR A 18 -22.14 2.94 -27.27
N GLY A 19 -23.47 2.93 -27.38
CA GLY A 19 -24.36 3.76 -26.57
C GLY A 19 -24.17 5.26 -26.81
N ALA A 20 -25.03 6.08 -26.18
CA ALA A 20 -24.92 7.54 -26.31
C ALA A 20 -23.67 8.07 -25.57
N PRO A 21 -22.99 9.11 -26.10
CA PRO A 21 -21.82 9.69 -25.45
C PRO A 21 -22.16 10.24 -24.06
N LEU A 22 -21.25 10.05 -23.11
CA LEU A 22 -21.40 10.51 -21.74
C LEU A 22 -21.48 12.05 -21.73
N LYS A 23 -22.60 12.61 -21.27
CA LYS A 23 -22.76 14.06 -21.12
C LYS A 23 -22.14 14.53 -19.81
N TYR A 24 -21.52 15.70 -19.85
CA TYR A 24 -21.00 16.37 -18.65
C TYR A 24 -22.15 16.72 -17.71
N ASP A 25 -22.08 16.23 -16.47
CA ASP A 25 -23.00 16.59 -15.39
C ASP A 25 -22.36 17.68 -14.52
N SER A 26 -22.87 18.91 -14.62
CA SER A 26 -22.41 20.05 -13.82
C SER A 26 -22.73 19.91 -12.33
N GLU A 27 -23.69 19.07 -11.96
CA GLU A 27 -24.03 18.77 -10.57
C GLU A 27 -23.21 17.60 -10.00
N PHE A 28 -22.29 17.02 -10.80
CA PHE A 28 -21.41 15.93 -10.39
C PHE A 28 -20.44 16.38 -9.29
N LYS A 29 -20.93 16.30 -8.06
CA LYS A 29 -20.13 16.44 -6.85
C LYS A 29 -19.52 15.06 -6.61
N GLY A 30 -18.33 14.85 -7.19
CA GLY A 30 -17.63 13.58 -7.24
C GLY A 30 -17.46 12.85 -5.89
N PRO A 31 -16.75 11.71 -5.87
CA PRO A 31 -16.83 10.70 -4.80
C PRO A 31 -16.36 11.13 -3.39
N ARG A 32 -15.98 12.40 -3.20
CA ARG A 32 -15.47 12.96 -1.93
C ARG A 32 -16.49 13.80 -1.15
N LYS A 33 -17.77 13.76 -1.51
CA LYS A 33 -18.82 14.63 -0.94
C LYS A 33 -19.07 14.46 0.57
N ARG A 34 -18.65 13.35 1.18
CA ARG A 34 -18.81 13.05 2.63
C ARG A 34 -17.63 12.28 3.25
N ARG A 35 -16.39 12.65 2.92
CA ARG A 35 -15.22 12.09 3.60
C ARG A 35 -14.92 12.96 4.82
N SER A 36 -15.14 12.47 6.04
CA SER A 36 -14.53 13.09 7.22
C SER A 36 -13.05 12.76 7.26
N CYS A 37 -12.24 13.61 7.89
CA CYS A 37 -10.79 13.41 7.97
C CYS A 37 -10.49 12.26 8.95
N THR A 38 -10.42 11.02 8.45
CA THR A 38 -9.96 9.86 9.23
C THR A 38 -8.46 9.94 9.55
N ASP A 39 -7.73 10.79 8.83
CA ASP A 39 -6.28 10.93 8.92
C ASP A 39 -5.80 11.26 10.33
N ILE A 40 -6.49 12.17 11.04
CA ILE A 40 -6.09 12.61 12.37
C ILE A 40 -6.09 11.44 13.37
N ILE A 41 -7.14 10.62 13.36
CA ILE A 41 -7.27 9.49 14.30
C ILE A 41 -6.22 8.42 13.98
N PHE A 42 -6.05 8.07 12.70
CA PHE A 42 -5.08 7.06 12.29
C PHE A 42 -3.64 7.53 12.49
N LEU A 43 -3.35 8.82 12.28
CA LEU A 43 -2.05 9.40 12.54
C LEU A 43 -1.70 9.31 14.04
N LEU A 44 -2.63 9.67 14.93
CA LEU A 44 -2.41 9.55 16.37
C LEU A 44 -2.17 8.09 16.81
N LEU A 45 -2.97 7.15 16.29
CA LEU A 45 -2.78 5.72 16.55
C LEU A 45 -1.40 5.25 16.08
N PHE A 46 -0.98 5.66 14.88
CA PHE A 46 0.33 5.30 14.33
C PHE A 46 1.49 5.85 15.18
N LEU A 47 1.38 7.09 15.65
CA LEU A 47 2.39 7.68 16.53
C LEU A 47 2.49 6.94 17.87
N VAL A 48 1.36 6.58 18.48
CA VAL A 48 1.33 5.76 19.70
C VAL A 48 2.00 4.41 19.46
N PHE A 49 1.71 3.77 18.33
CA PHE A 49 2.34 2.51 17.94
C PHE A 49 3.86 2.66 17.83
N LEU A 50 4.37 3.69 17.15
CA LEU A 50 5.81 3.94 17.02
C LEU A 50 6.48 4.17 18.37
N VAL A 51 5.85 4.94 19.27
CA VAL A 51 6.37 5.18 20.62
C VAL A 51 6.45 3.88 21.42
N ALA A 52 5.41 3.05 21.37
CA ALA A 52 5.41 1.75 22.01
C ALA A 52 6.53 0.86 21.47
N TRP A 53 6.72 0.84 20.15
CA TRP A 53 7.77 0.04 19.50
C TRP A 53 9.17 0.53 19.88
N ALA A 54 9.39 1.84 19.91
CA ALA A 54 10.64 2.44 20.37
C ALA A 54 10.95 2.09 21.83
N ALA A 55 9.93 2.08 22.70
CA ALA A 55 10.09 1.67 24.10
C ALA A 55 10.49 0.19 24.23
N VAL A 56 9.86 -0.70 23.44
CA VAL A 56 10.22 -2.13 23.38
C VAL A 56 11.67 -2.30 22.91
N ALA A 57 12.06 -1.60 21.83
CA ALA A 57 13.43 -1.64 21.32
C ALA A 57 14.42 -1.17 22.40
N PHE A 58 14.15 -0.03 23.05
CA PHE A 58 14.99 0.50 24.12
C PHE A 58 15.13 -0.46 25.29
N TYR A 59 14.02 -1.09 25.71
CA TYR A 59 14.03 -2.11 26.76
C TYR A 59 14.90 -3.31 26.37
N ALA A 60 14.78 -3.78 25.12
CA ALA A 60 15.58 -4.89 24.60
C ALA A 60 17.06 -4.54 24.50
N PHE A 61 17.42 -3.31 24.13
CA PHE A 61 18.83 -2.87 24.12
C PHE A 61 19.42 -2.75 25.52
N LYS A 62 18.64 -2.26 26.51
CA LYS A 62 19.13 -2.11 27.88
C LYS A 62 19.28 -3.43 28.63
N ASN A 63 18.36 -4.37 28.43
CA ASN A 63 18.34 -5.63 29.18
C ASN A 63 18.88 -6.81 28.36
N GLY A 64 18.95 -6.68 27.04
CA GLY A 64 19.51 -7.68 26.15
C GLY A 64 21.01 -7.53 25.94
N LYS A 65 21.60 -8.51 25.24
CA LYS A 65 22.99 -8.49 24.81
C LYS A 65 23.04 -8.31 23.29
N PRO A 66 23.06 -7.07 22.75
CA PRO A 66 23.05 -6.84 21.30
C PRO A 66 24.25 -7.48 20.58
N SER A 67 25.36 -7.72 21.28
CA SER A 67 26.52 -8.45 20.78
C SER A 67 26.25 -9.94 20.46
N MET A 68 25.15 -10.54 20.94
CA MET A 68 24.68 -11.84 20.43
C MET A 68 24.31 -11.81 18.95
N LEU A 69 23.83 -10.67 18.45
CA LEU A 69 23.25 -10.62 17.11
C LEU A 69 24.31 -10.49 16.02
N PHE A 70 25.43 -9.83 16.31
CA PHE A 70 26.48 -9.54 15.34
C PHE A 70 27.59 -10.59 15.32
N ASN A 71 27.80 -11.31 16.42
CA ASN A 71 28.90 -12.27 16.55
C ASN A 71 28.35 -13.69 16.42
N PRO A 72 28.70 -14.42 15.35
CA PRO A 72 28.36 -15.84 15.24
C PRO A 72 29.04 -16.64 16.36
N VAL A 73 28.38 -17.74 16.73
CA VAL A 73 28.80 -18.66 17.80
C VAL A 73 29.26 -19.97 17.15
N ASP A 74 30.37 -20.53 17.61
CA ASP A 74 30.89 -21.80 17.13
C ASP A 74 30.13 -23.02 17.72
N SER A 75 30.53 -24.24 17.35
CA SER A 75 29.90 -25.48 17.83
C SER A 75 30.10 -25.76 19.32
N GLN A 76 31.03 -25.06 19.98
CA GLN A 76 31.32 -25.15 21.41
C GLN A 76 30.67 -24.00 22.20
N GLY A 77 29.88 -23.14 21.55
CA GLY A 77 29.22 -22.02 22.21
C GLY A 77 30.07 -20.77 22.38
N ARG A 78 31.25 -20.70 21.74
CA ARG A 78 32.21 -19.60 21.84
C ARG A 78 31.96 -18.54 20.77
N ARG A 79 32.16 -17.27 21.10
CA ARG A 79 31.86 -16.10 20.28
C ARG A 79 33.12 -15.54 19.63
N CYS A 80 33.10 -15.48 18.30
CA CYS A 80 34.19 -14.91 17.52
C CYS A 80 34.50 -13.46 17.95
N GLY A 81 35.77 -13.17 18.25
CA GLY A 81 36.24 -11.83 18.64
C GLY A 81 35.87 -11.38 20.06
N GLN A 82 35.33 -12.28 20.90
CA GLN A 82 34.92 -11.97 22.27
C GLN A 82 35.48 -12.97 23.29
N ASP A 83 35.45 -14.26 22.96
CA ASP A 83 36.09 -15.30 23.76
C ASP A 83 37.54 -15.51 23.29
N SER A 84 38.49 -15.66 24.21
CA SER A 84 39.92 -15.78 23.91
C SER A 84 40.35 -17.14 23.34
N GLU A 85 39.44 -18.11 23.36
CA GLU A 85 39.69 -19.50 22.98
C GLU A 85 39.13 -19.84 21.58
N VAL A 86 38.66 -18.83 20.83
CA VAL A 86 38.19 -18.94 19.44
C VAL A 86 39.33 -18.95 18.43
#